data_AF-A0A1C0B321-F1
#
_entry.id   AF-A0A1C0B321-F1
#
_cell.length_a   1.000
_cell.length_b   1.000
_cell.length_c   1.000
_cell.angle_alpha   90.00
_cell.angle_beta   90.00
_cell.angle_gamma   90.00
#
_symmetry.space_group_name_H-M   'P 1'
#
loop_
_entity.id
_entity.type
_entity.pdbx_description
1 polymer ?
#
loop_
_entity_poly.entity_id
_entity_poly.type
_entity_poly.pdbx_seq_one_letter_code
_entity_poly.pdbx_strand_id
1 'polypeptide(L)'
;MSNTIEAFSNDLIIDDSKLINLYDDKVNKSQEIIVLEVRSKAYFPNALDEYVDIESSTQKFEMQYSVELKAIPKDIIYRPQRTIKKPKIYGIQTAIVTSQDINNESLKEKANSIDVDEEGRVRVLFFFERNKIASCYLRVSNMSSGDNYGTMFIPRVNSEVIVSFVNGDPDSPIIIGTLHNGENKLAYSLPNNKTKSYIRTYTTPQYSDSIGYNELMFEDYQGREEVKIRAQRDLNTEVLNNENKRVEKDQRVIIRGDKEESINKDSKLNVKENYEINIQNDFIENVSNNKVINVSENLDLNVNKTKTIAVNENINYNVQNNVVRTIQGYVHRYVEQDKKDKFLQNLYKEVSKSFGINIDKYHLKSNESKQESNEINLEGYEEVVLRCGSNALIINQNGIEFKTSKYESNSSNGGVNSNEVGIEGEVINLRFIDSNKDLTSMLEEDICLTAETTLKDGKSVEISLILKDSNNIELAIDVCTAKVQNERIEMRYSYEELINKYGLEKNSIDILEAKIKW
;
A
#
# COMPACT_ATOMS: atom_id res chain seq x y z
N MET A 1 18.21 -11.32 97.71
CA MET A 1 19.28 -11.22 98.73
C MET A 1 20.56 -10.96 97.98
N SER A 2 21.34 -9.96 98.40
CA SER A 2 22.61 -9.65 97.75
C SER A 2 23.57 -10.83 97.98
N ASN A 3 24.02 -11.51 96.91
CA ASN A 3 25.05 -12.55 97.00
C ASN A 3 26.46 -11.95 97.13
N THR A 4 26.56 -10.73 97.64
CA THR A 4 27.80 -10.02 97.88
C THR A 4 28.22 -10.23 99.32
N ILE A 5 29.48 -10.55 99.50
CA ILE A 5 30.13 -10.72 100.79
C ILE A 5 30.96 -9.47 101.05
N GLU A 6 30.70 -8.80 102.16
CA GLU A 6 31.56 -7.73 102.69
C GLU A 6 32.36 -8.32 103.85
N ALA A 7 33.68 -8.23 103.77
CA ALA A 7 34.57 -8.78 104.78
C ALA A 7 35.68 -7.78 105.12
N PHE A 8 36.20 -7.89 106.34
CA PHE A 8 37.32 -7.10 106.81
C PHE A 8 38.51 -8.03 107.07
N SER A 9 39.70 -7.61 106.65
CA SER A 9 40.94 -8.32 106.94
C SER A 9 42.02 -7.36 107.43
N ASN A 10 42.91 -7.88 108.26
CA ASN A 10 44.14 -7.18 108.67
C ASN A 10 45.34 -7.59 107.78
N ASP A 11 45.14 -8.51 106.83
CA ASP A 11 46.18 -8.92 105.89
C ASP A 11 46.51 -7.79 104.91
N LEU A 12 47.80 -7.48 104.78
CA LEU A 12 48.27 -6.39 103.91
C LEU A 12 48.18 -6.67 102.42
N ILE A 13 48.09 -7.94 102.02
CA ILE A 13 48.30 -8.37 100.63
C ILE A 13 47.02 -9.05 100.10
N ILE A 14 45.97 -8.26 99.90
CA ILE A 14 44.75 -8.68 99.21
C ILE A 14 44.60 -7.80 97.98
N ASP A 15 44.52 -8.41 96.80
CA ASP A 15 44.22 -7.70 95.55
C ASP A 15 42.82 -8.06 95.07
N ASP A 16 42.21 -7.16 94.30
CA ASP A 16 41.00 -7.45 93.58
C ASP A 16 41.24 -8.50 92.48
N SER A 17 40.17 -9.08 91.94
CA SER A 17 40.21 -10.14 90.91
C SER A 17 40.92 -11.43 91.34
N LYS A 18 41.25 -11.60 92.62
CA LYS A 18 41.81 -12.85 93.18
C LYS A 18 40.74 -13.77 93.72
N LEU A 19 40.96 -15.07 93.55
CA LEU A 19 40.24 -16.13 94.25
C LEU A 19 40.94 -16.38 95.59
N ILE A 20 40.23 -16.19 96.69
CA ILE A 20 40.76 -16.43 98.04
C ILE A 20 39.80 -17.29 98.85
N ASN A 21 40.32 -18.00 99.85
CA ASN A 21 39.50 -18.71 100.84
C ASN A 21 39.18 -17.75 101.99
N LEU A 22 37.92 -17.38 102.14
CA LEU A 22 37.45 -16.58 103.27
C LEU A 22 36.97 -17.52 104.38
N TYR A 23 37.52 -17.34 105.57
CA TYR A 23 37.06 -18.02 106.79
C TYR A 23 36.17 -17.08 107.61
N ASP A 24 34.97 -17.53 107.98
CA ASP A 24 34.04 -16.78 108.82
C ASP A 24 34.07 -17.33 110.26
N ASP A 25 34.65 -16.57 111.18
CA ASP A 25 34.79 -16.91 112.60
C ASP A 25 33.44 -17.12 113.31
N LYS A 26 32.37 -16.44 112.87
CA LYS A 26 31.05 -16.53 113.53
C LYS A 26 30.33 -17.83 113.22
N VAL A 27 30.58 -18.40 112.04
CA VAL A 27 29.88 -19.58 111.53
C VAL A 27 30.81 -20.79 111.40
N ASN A 28 32.11 -20.61 111.68
CA ASN A 28 33.17 -21.61 111.60
C ASN A 28 33.17 -22.36 110.25
N LYS A 29 33.14 -21.60 109.14
CA LYS A 29 33.12 -22.13 107.77
C LYS A 29 34.07 -21.36 106.86
N SER A 30 34.76 -22.10 106.00
CA SER A 30 35.52 -21.53 104.88
C SER A 30 34.70 -21.58 103.60
N GLN A 31 34.81 -20.55 102.78
CA GLN A 31 34.24 -20.50 101.44
C GLN A 31 35.22 -19.85 100.46
N GLU A 32 35.25 -20.38 99.22
CA GLU A 32 36.00 -19.76 98.14
C GLU A 32 35.25 -18.55 97.60
N ILE A 33 35.92 -17.39 97.57
CA ILE A 33 35.36 -16.12 97.14
C ILE A 33 36.23 -15.47 96.07
N ILE A 34 35.59 -14.75 95.15
CA ILE A 34 36.25 -13.88 94.17
C ILE A 34 36.17 -12.45 94.69
N VAL A 35 37.33 -11.82 94.93
CA VAL A 35 37.41 -10.44 95.40
C VAL A 35 37.08 -9.50 94.23
N LEU A 36 36.08 -8.64 94.41
CA LEU A 36 35.62 -7.67 93.41
C LEU A 36 36.19 -6.28 93.64
N GLU A 37 36.39 -5.88 94.89
CA GLU A 37 36.89 -4.56 95.26
C GLU A 37 37.67 -4.70 96.57
N VAL A 38 38.81 -4.01 96.67
CA VAL A 38 39.63 -3.91 97.88
C VAL A 38 39.76 -2.43 98.23
N ARG A 39 39.40 -2.07 99.46
CA ARG A 39 39.58 -0.74 100.04
C ARG A 39 40.49 -0.85 101.25
N SER A 40 41.72 -0.37 101.10
CA SER A 40 42.68 -0.34 102.20
C SER A 40 42.65 1.01 102.91
N LYS A 41 42.58 0.98 104.24
CA LYS A 41 42.78 2.13 105.12
C LYS A 41 43.97 1.84 106.02
N ALA A 42 44.94 2.75 106.03
CA ALA A 42 46.08 2.70 106.92
C ALA A 42 46.10 3.96 107.78
N TYR A 43 46.17 3.78 109.09
CA TYR A 43 46.41 4.87 110.04
C TYR A 43 47.86 4.78 110.51
N PHE A 44 48.62 5.85 110.26
CA PHE A 44 49.99 6.00 110.73
C PHE A 44 50.00 7.07 111.83
N PRO A 45 50.20 6.70 113.11
CA PRO A 45 50.37 7.70 114.17
C PRO A 45 51.62 8.54 113.88
N ASN A 46 51.57 9.85 114.17
CA ASN A 46 52.74 10.72 114.03
C ASN A 46 53.76 10.40 115.14
N ALA A 47 55.05 10.63 114.88
CA ALA A 47 56.13 10.30 115.82
C ALA A 47 56.02 10.98 117.22
N LEU A 48 55.23 12.05 117.35
CA LEU A 48 54.92 12.67 118.66
C LEU A 48 53.81 11.95 119.44
N ASP A 49 52.88 11.27 118.76
CA ASP A 49 51.73 10.59 119.37
C ASP A 49 52.10 9.21 119.95
N GLU A 50 53.23 8.62 119.52
CA GLU A 50 53.80 7.39 120.12
C GLU A 50 54.43 7.64 121.51
N TYR A 51 54.76 8.89 121.85
CA TYR A 51 55.42 9.26 123.10
C TYR A 51 54.47 9.84 124.19
N VAL A 52 53.16 9.91 123.93
CA VAL A 52 52.18 10.34 124.95
C VAL A 52 51.96 9.20 125.95
N ASP A 53 52.38 9.45 127.18
CA ASP A 53 52.39 8.54 128.32
C ASP A 53 51.05 7.83 128.62
N ILE A 54 51.22 6.60 129.10
CA ILE A 54 50.26 5.52 129.35
C ILE A 54 49.23 5.79 130.49
N GLU A 55 49.14 7.00 131.03
CA GLU A 55 48.29 7.26 132.19
C GLU A 55 46.98 7.97 131.83
N SER A 56 45.89 7.18 131.77
CA SER A 56 44.45 7.54 131.72
C SER A 56 43.67 7.37 130.41
N SER A 57 44.15 6.57 129.46
CA SER A 57 43.29 5.98 128.42
C SER A 57 43.77 4.61 127.98
N THR A 58 42.90 3.60 128.02
CA THR A 58 43.16 2.19 127.70
C THR A 58 43.39 1.92 126.19
N GLN A 59 43.81 2.90 125.40
CA GLN A 59 44.01 2.76 123.96
C GLN A 59 45.50 2.86 123.60
N LYS A 60 46.09 1.72 123.26
CA LYS A 60 47.39 1.63 122.57
C LYS A 60 47.25 2.20 121.15
N PHE A 61 48.05 3.21 120.81
CA PHE A 61 48.17 3.73 119.44
C PHE A 61 49.15 2.88 118.63
N GLU A 62 48.75 1.66 118.27
CA GLU A 62 49.51 0.80 117.35
C GLU A 62 49.18 1.15 115.89
N MET A 63 50.09 0.85 114.95
CA MET A 63 49.83 0.97 113.50
C MET A 63 48.61 0.12 113.14
N GLN A 64 47.56 0.77 112.61
CA GLN A 64 46.30 0.10 112.28
C GLN A 64 46.12 0.05 110.77
N TYR A 65 46.11 -1.17 110.22
CA TYR A 65 45.75 -1.44 108.85
C TYR A 65 44.41 -2.17 108.82
N SER A 66 43.48 -1.70 107.99
CA SER A 66 42.20 -2.35 107.77
C SER A 66 41.93 -2.43 106.27
N VAL A 67 41.72 -3.65 105.78
CA VAL A 67 41.21 -3.91 104.44
C VAL A 67 39.74 -4.21 104.55
N GLU A 68 38.94 -3.45 103.82
CA GLU A 68 37.56 -3.78 103.53
C GLU A 68 37.53 -4.39 102.12
N LEU A 69 37.02 -5.61 101.99
CA LEU A 69 36.88 -6.28 100.69
C LEU A 69 35.41 -6.57 100.39
N LYS A 70 35.06 -6.41 99.12
CA LYS A 70 33.76 -6.80 98.56
C LYS A 70 33.99 -7.98 97.63
N ALA A 71 33.26 -9.06 97.83
CA ALA A 71 33.47 -10.31 97.11
C ALA A 71 32.16 -11.00 96.74
N ILE A 72 32.25 -12.03 95.90
CA ILE A 72 31.16 -12.95 95.59
C ILE A 72 31.63 -14.39 95.78
N PRO A 73 30.74 -15.35 96.10
CA PRO A 73 31.09 -16.77 96.09
C PRO A 73 31.62 -17.21 94.71
N LYS A 74 32.58 -18.14 94.71
CA LYS A 74 33.17 -18.74 93.50
C LYS A 74 32.14 -19.32 92.53
N ASP A 75 31.05 -19.88 93.06
CA ASP A 75 29.98 -20.49 92.26
C ASP A 75 29.19 -19.45 91.44
N ILE A 76 29.38 -18.15 91.70
CA ILE A 76 28.75 -17.07 90.96
C ILE A 76 29.69 -16.58 89.86
N ILE A 77 29.25 -16.73 88.61
CA ILE A 77 29.95 -16.16 87.46
C ILE A 77 29.89 -14.63 87.54
N TYR A 78 31.03 -14.00 87.76
CA TYR A 78 31.16 -12.55 87.71
C TYR A 78 30.83 -12.01 86.31
N ARG A 79 30.01 -10.97 86.25
CA ARG A 79 29.81 -10.15 85.05
C ARG A 79 30.09 -8.70 85.40
N PRO A 80 31.00 -8.01 84.70
CA PRO A 80 31.30 -6.62 85.00
C PRO A 80 30.05 -5.76 84.82
N GLN A 81 29.86 -4.81 85.74
CA GLN A 81 28.78 -3.85 85.63
C GLN A 81 28.97 -3.00 84.36
N ARG A 82 27.90 -2.83 83.58
CA ARG A 82 27.91 -1.93 82.41
C ARG A 82 27.89 -0.48 82.89
N THR A 83 29.08 0.06 83.18
CA THR A 83 29.28 1.46 83.60
C THR A 83 29.46 2.41 82.42
N ILE A 84 30.00 1.91 81.31
CA ILE A 84 30.22 2.70 80.09
C ILE A 84 28.94 2.72 79.26
N LYS A 85 28.46 3.93 78.95
CA LYS A 85 27.35 4.13 78.01
C LYS A 85 27.86 3.93 76.57
N LYS A 86 27.15 3.12 75.77
CA LYS A 86 27.46 2.97 74.35
C LYS A 86 27.41 4.34 73.65
N PRO A 87 28.42 4.72 72.83
CA PRO A 87 28.37 5.93 72.03
C PRO A 87 27.12 5.96 71.14
N LYS A 88 26.57 7.15 70.92
CA LYS A 88 25.41 7.35 70.07
C LYS A 88 25.63 8.47 69.07
N ILE A 89 25.13 8.29 67.86
CA ILE A 89 24.99 9.34 66.85
C ILE A 89 23.53 9.81 66.90
N TYR A 90 23.32 11.04 67.37
CA TYR A 90 21.97 11.58 67.61
C TYR A 90 21.26 12.09 66.34
N GLY A 91 21.97 12.20 65.22
CA GLY A 91 21.45 12.73 63.97
C GLY A 91 21.80 11.86 62.78
N ILE A 92 21.68 12.47 61.60
CA ILE A 92 22.15 11.88 60.35
C ILE A 92 23.60 12.29 60.07
N GLN A 93 24.26 11.51 59.22
CA GLN A 93 25.54 11.88 58.61
C GLN A 93 25.39 11.77 57.09
N THR A 94 26.22 12.47 56.33
CA THR A 94 26.36 12.20 54.90
C THR A 94 27.62 11.37 54.64
N ALA A 95 27.61 10.61 53.55
CA ALA A 95 28.72 9.76 53.14
C ALA A 95 28.75 9.65 51.61
N ILE A 96 29.88 9.25 51.04
CA ILE A 96 30.03 9.01 49.60
C ILE A 96 30.01 7.52 49.33
N VAL A 97 29.21 7.07 48.37
CA VAL A 97 29.19 5.66 47.93
C VAL A 97 30.54 5.29 47.32
N THR A 98 31.08 4.14 47.73
CA THR A 98 32.47 3.75 47.50
C THR A 98 32.55 2.27 47.11
N SER A 99 33.66 1.84 46.50
CA SER A 99 33.97 0.42 46.21
C SER A 99 35.15 -0.11 47.03
N GLN A 100 35.31 -1.44 47.17
CA GLN A 100 36.42 -2.03 47.95
C GLN A 100 37.83 -1.61 47.47
N ASP A 101 37.99 -1.42 46.17
CA ASP A 101 39.31 -1.31 45.52
C ASP A 101 39.94 0.09 45.55
N ILE A 102 39.34 1.05 46.27
CA ILE A 102 39.76 2.47 46.23
C ILE A 102 41.13 2.73 46.87
N ASN A 103 41.73 1.72 47.50
CA ASN A 103 43.10 1.82 47.99
C ASN A 103 44.13 2.11 46.87
N ASN A 104 43.79 1.90 45.58
CA ASN A 104 44.67 2.19 44.43
C ASN A 104 44.11 3.14 43.36
N GLU A 105 42.81 3.45 43.35
CA GLU A 105 42.16 4.26 42.29
C GLU A 105 41.33 5.41 42.90
N SER A 106 41.25 6.53 42.18
CA SER A 106 40.46 7.68 42.64
C SER A 106 38.96 7.38 42.53
N LEU A 107 38.16 7.81 43.53
CA LEU A 107 36.69 7.79 43.47
C LEU A 107 36.11 8.36 42.16
N LYS A 108 36.86 9.27 41.52
CA LYS A 108 36.49 9.90 40.24
C LYS A 108 36.64 8.97 39.03
N GLU A 109 37.58 8.04 39.06
CA GLU A 109 37.81 7.09 37.95
C GLU A 109 36.72 6.03 37.87
N LYS A 110 36.23 5.58 39.04
CA LYS A 110 35.10 4.66 39.17
C LYS A 110 33.75 5.37 39.32
N ALA A 111 33.67 6.69 39.09
CA ALA A 111 32.42 7.43 39.27
C ALA A 111 31.31 6.85 38.38
N ASN A 112 30.09 6.74 38.93
CA ASN A 112 28.92 6.14 38.29
C ASN A 112 29.02 4.62 37.98
N SER A 113 30.06 3.94 38.46
CA SER A 113 30.08 2.47 38.53
C SER A 113 29.16 1.96 39.65
N ILE A 114 28.91 0.64 39.64
CA ILE A 114 27.99 -0.01 40.57
C ILE A 114 28.77 -1.03 41.38
N ASP A 115 28.75 -0.86 42.71
CA ASP A 115 29.29 -1.81 43.68
C ASP A 115 28.19 -2.12 44.70
N VAL A 116 27.56 -3.28 44.53
CA VAL A 116 26.33 -3.68 45.22
C VAL A 116 26.37 -5.18 45.52
N ASP A 117 25.75 -5.61 46.61
CA ASP A 117 25.58 -7.02 46.92
C ASP A 117 24.19 -7.57 46.49
N GLU A 118 23.94 -8.84 46.78
CA GLU A 118 22.70 -9.55 46.42
C GLU A 118 21.44 -8.96 47.08
N GLU A 119 21.60 -8.20 48.17
CA GLU A 119 20.49 -7.54 48.89
C GLU A 119 20.28 -6.09 48.44
N GLY A 120 21.01 -5.61 47.43
CA GLY A 120 20.92 -4.23 46.97
C GLY A 120 21.60 -3.22 47.90
N ARG A 121 22.49 -3.67 48.79
CA ARG A 121 23.21 -2.84 49.74
C ARG A 121 24.47 -2.28 49.08
N VAL A 122 24.91 -1.11 49.52
CA VAL A 122 26.12 -0.44 49.00
C VAL A 122 27.09 -0.09 50.11
N ARG A 123 28.36 0.09 49.77
CA ARG A 123 29.36 0.60 50.70
C ARG A 123 29.47 2.10 50.62
N VAL A 124 29.82 2.71 51.75
CA VAL A 124 30.03 4.15 51.84
C VAL A 124 31.36 4.47 52.51
N LEU A 125 31.88 5.64 52.21
CA LEU A 125 32.98 6.27 52.90
C LEU A 125 32.43 7.46 53.69
N PHE A 126 32.49 7.37 55.01
CA PHE A 126 32.11 8.47 55.90
C PHE A 126 33.19 9.56 55.91
N PHE A 127 32.77 10.82 56.00
CA PHE A 127 33.71 11.94 56.02
C PHE A 127 34.61 12.01 57.27
N PHE A 128 34.21 11.36 58.36
CA PHE A 128 35.02 11.26 59.57
C PHE A 128 36.05 10.10 59.52
N GLU A 129 35.99 9.22 58.51
CA GLU A 129 36.91 8.10 58.37
C GLU A 129 38.25 8.57 57.75
N ARG A 130 39.26 8.70 58.60
CA ARG A 130 40.56 9.29 58.22
C ARG A 130 41.38 8.37 57.33
N ASN A 131 41.24 7.06 57.49
CA ASN A 131 42.01 6.07 56.73
C ASN A 131 41.36 5.72 55.39
N LYS A 132 40.23 6.36 55.05
CA LYS A 132 39.45 6.14 53.82
C LYS A 132 39.04 4.69 53.59
N ILE A 133 38.83 3.95 54.68
CA ILE A 133 38.39 2.56 54.63
C ILE A 133 36.89 2.53 54.30
N ALA A 134 36.50 1.69 53.34
CA ALA A 134 35.10 1.49 53.00
C ALA A 134 34.34 0.84 54.17
N SER A 135 33.08 1.21 54.35
CA SER A 135 32.20 0.60 55.35
C SER A 135 31.86 -0.86 55.01
N CYS A 136 31.11 -1.52 55.91
CA CYS A 136 30.32 -2.69 55.54
C CYS A 136 29.24 -2.32 54.50
N TYR A 137 28.48 -3.30 54.03
CA TYR A 137 27.33 -3.06 53.17
C TYR A 137 26.15 -2.47 53.96
N LEU A 138 25.65 -1.31 53.52
CA LEU A 138 24.53 -0.59 54.11
C LEU A 138 23.28 -0.79 53.27
N ARG A 139 22.16 -1.09 53.93
CA ARG A 139 20.84 -1.10 53.29
C ARG A 139 20.45 0.30 52.84
N VAL A 140 19.78 0.36 51.69
CA VAL A 140 19.26 1.59 51.09
C VAL A 140 17.74 1.63 51.23
N SER A 141 17.24 2.74 51.76
CA SER A 141 15.80 3.01 51.81
C SER A 141 15.29 3.29 50.41
N ASN A 142 14.33 2.48 49.97
CA ASN A 142 13.62 2.65 48.70
C ASN A 142 12.31 3.42 48.90
N MET A 143 11.74 3.94 47.81
CA MET A 143 10.45 4.65 47.85
C MET A 143 9.28 3.71 48.15
N SER A 144 9.32 2.47 47.63
CA SER A 144 8.41 1.37 47.96
C SER A 144 9.17 0.05 47.95
N SER A 145 8.84 -0.88 48.84
CA SER A 145 9.45 -2.22 48.90
C SER A 145 8.49 -3.25 49.49
N GLY A 146 8.49 -4.45 48.92
CA GLY A 146 7.83 -5.64 49.46
C GLY A 146 8.32 -6.90 48.73
N ASP A 147 7.67 -8.03 48.97
CA ASP A 147 8.07 -9.31 48.38
C ASP A 147 7.87 -9.31 46.85
N ASN A 148 8.96 -9.25 46.09
CA ASN A 148 8.98 -9.16 44.61
C ASN A 148 8.25 -7.95 44.00
N TYR A 149 8.10 -6.84 44.73
CA TYR A 149 7.61 -5.57 44.16
C TYR A 149 8.23 -4.34 44.84
N GLY A 150 8.16 -3.18 44.17
CA GLY A 150 8.63 -1.91 44.70
C GLY A 150 9.52 -1.15 43.73
N THR A 151 10.36 -0.26 44.27
CA THR A 151 11.31 0.56 43.52
C THR A 151 12.73 0.18 43.91
N MET A 152 13.66 0.19 42.96
CA MET A 152 15.07 -0.04 43.22
C MET A 152 15.91 0.95 42.42
N PHE A 153 16.58 1.86 43.12
CA PHE A 153 17.54 2.80 42.54
C PHE A 153 18.85 2.72 43.33
N ILE A 154 19.77 1.90 42.85
CA ILE A 154 21.05 1.66 43.54
C ILE A 154 21.92 2.93 43.44
N PRO A 155 22.28 3.56 44.58
CA PRO A 155 23.24 4.66 44.59
C PRO A 155 24.57 4.21 44.00
N ARG A 156 25.14 5.02 43.11
CA ARG A 156 26.37 4.65 42.38
C ARG A 156 27.60 5.18 43.07
N VAL A 157 28.76 4.58 42.79
CA VAL A 157 30.04 5.09 43.30
C VAL A 157 30.18 6.58 42.99
N ASN A 158 30.67 7.34 43.97
CA ASN A 158 30.74 8.80 44.01
C ASN A 158 29.42 9.55 44.31
N SER A 159 28.28 8.87 44.45
CA SER A 159 27.02 9.51 44.87
C SER A 159 27.05 9.86 46.36
N GLU A 160 26.50 11.03 46.73
CA GLU A 160 26.34 11.40 48.14
C GLU A 160 25.03 10.84 48.69
N VAL A 161 25.10 10.21 49.86
CA VAL A 161 23.98 9.57 50.55
C VAL A 161 23.82 10.11 51.96
N ILE A 162 22.58 10.11 52.44
CA ILE A 162 22.23 10.41 53.83
C ILE A 162 22.17 9.10 54.60
N VAL A 163 22.95 8.98 55.66
CA VAL A 163 23.03 7.81 56.54
C VAL A 163 22.42 8.15 57.90
N SER A 164 21.44 7.36 58.31
CA SER A 164 20.87 7.35 59.66
C SER A 164 21.38 6.14 60.43
N PHE A 165 21.26 6.17 61.75
CA PHE A 165 21.74 5.14 62.66
C PHE A 165 20.58 4.65 63.52
N VAL A 166 20.23 3.37 63.44
CA VAL A 166 19.06 2.81 64.13
C VAL A 166 19.24 2.97 65.64
N ASN A 167 18.29 3.64 66.32
CA ASN A 167 18.39 4.00 67.74
C ASN A 167 19.64 4.84 68.11
N GLY A 168 20.25 5.48 67.11
CA GLY A 168 21.51 6.20 67.22
C GLY A 168 22.74 5.30 67.39
N ASP A 169 22.62 3.99 67.12
CA ASP A 169 23.72 3.04 67.24
C ASP A 169 24.69 3.17 66.05
N PRO A 170 25.97 3.58 66.26
CA PRO A 170 26.96 3.70 65.19
C PRO A 170 27.17 2.40 64.40
N ASP A 171 26.90 1.24 65.00
CA ASP A 171 27.08 -0.08 64.39
C ASP A 171 25.87 -0.49 63.52
N SER A 172 24.79 0.30 63.51
CA SER A 172 23.58 0.02 62.73
C SER A 172 23.23 1.15 61.74
N PRO A 173 24.11 1.46 60.78
CA PRO A 173 23.85 2.46 59.76
C PRO A 173 22.84 1.98 58.71
N ILE A 174 22.04 2.91 58.18
CA ILE A 174 21.09 2.71 57.08
C ILE A 174 21.05 3.97 56.21
N ILE A 175 21.10 3.79 54.89
CA ILE A 175 20.96 4.90 53.94
C ILE A 175 19.49 5.25 53.80
N ILE A 176 19.13 6.52 54.00
CA ILE A 176 17.74 7.01 53.97
C ILE A 176 17.45 7.96 52.80
N GLY A 177 18.46 8.31 52.00
CA GLY A 177 18.28 9.17 50.83
C GLY A 177 19.58 9.47 50.11
N THR A 178 19.46 10.13 48.95
CA THR A 178 20.57 10.60 48.11
C THR A 178 20.54 12.11 47.97
N LEU A 179 21.69 12.71 47.70
CA LEU A 179 21.86 14.15 47.55
C LEU A 179 22.61 14.49 46.27
N HIS A 180 22.18 15.58 45.63
CA HIS A 180 23.00 16.31 44.67
C HIS A 180 23.91 17.28 45.41
N ASN A 181 25.11 17.51 44.87
CA ASN A 181 26.09 18.42 45.45
C ASN A 181 26.87 19.17 44.35
N GLY A 182 27.93 19.88 44.72
CA GLY A 182 28.72 20.69 43.77
C GLY A 182 29.39 19.88 42.65
N GLU A 183 29.74 18.62 42.91
CA GLU A 183 30.29 17.70 41.91
C GLU A 183 29.17 16.91 41.21
N ASN A 184 28.24 16.33 41.97
CA ASN A 184 27.08 15.57 41.49
C ASN A 184 25.91 16.50 41.14
N LYS A 185 26.02 17.17 39.99
CA LYS A 185 25.05 18.18 39.54
C LYS A 185 23.72 17.58 39.09
N LEU A 186 22.69 18.42 39.12
CA LEU A 186 21.37 18.12 38.56
C LEU A 186 21.42 18.03 37.04
N ALA A 187 20.53 17.22 36.46
CA ALA A 187 20.41 17.03 35.01
C ALA A 187 19.93 18.29 34.26
N TYR A 188 19.12 19.11 34.93
CA TYR A 188 18.64 20.40 34.44
C TYR A 188 19.15 21.51 35.35
N SER A 189 19.62 22.62 34.77
CA SER A 189 20.15 23.73 35.53
C SER A 189 19.05 24.49 36.28
N LEU A 190 19.28 24.73 37.56
CA LEU A 190 18.44 25.57 38.42
C LEU A 190 19.07 26.97 38.59
N PRO A 191 18.26 28.03 38.79
CA PRO A 191 16.80 28.03 39.00
C PRO A 191 15.96 28.03 37.70
N ASN A 192 16.60 28.05 36.52
CA ASN A 192 15.89 28.24 35.24
C ASN A 192 14.87 27.14 34.93
N ASN A 193 15.13 25.89 35.34
CA ASN A 193 14.23 24.74 35.10
C ASN A 193 13.48 24.30 36.36
N LYS A 194 13.10 25.24 37.24
CA LYS A 194 12.46 24.94 38.53
C LYS A 194 11.07 24.26 38.44
N THR A 195 10.45 24.28 37.27
CA THR A 195 9.15 23.64 36.98
C THR A 195 9.30 22.24 36.39
N LYS A 196 10.54 21.74 36.21
CA LYS A 196 10.79 20.38 35.72
C LYS A 196 10.98 19.40 36.86
N SER A 197 10.24 18.31 36.79
CA SER A 197 10.38 17.14 37.66
C SER A 197 10.76 15.93 36.80
N TYR A 198 11.67 15.06 37.25
CA TYR A 198 12.14 13.97 36.41
C TYR A 198 12.66 12.77 37.20
N ILE A 199 12.59 11.60 36.56
CA ILE A 199 13.37 10.41 36.89
C ILE A 199 14.29 10.15 35.69
N ARG A 200 15.58 10.45 35.85
CA ARG A 200 16.60 10.21 34.83
C ARG A 200 17.59 9.16 35.33
N THR A 201 17.78 8.13 34.52
CA THR A 201 18.79 7.08 34.74
C THR A 201 20.11 7.46 34.06
N TYR A 202 21.15 6.65 34.20
CA TYR A 202 22.43 6.89 33.54
C TYR A 202 22.94 5.58 32.97
N THR A 203 23.23 5.52 31.67
CA THR A 203 23.77 4.32 31.02
C THR A 203 25.12 3.96 31.66
N THR A 204 25.35 2.67 31.94
CA THR A 204 26.62 2.19 32.50
C THR A 204 27.02 0.89 31.81
N PRO A 205 28.24 0.78 31.26
CA PRO A 205 29.19 1.87 31.04
C PRO A 205 28.63 2.92 30.06
N GLN A 206 29.16 4.15 30.11
CA GLN A 206 28.74 5.20 29.18
C GLN A 206 29.27 4.98 27.77
N TYR A 207 28.62 5.62 26.79
CA TYR A 207 29.17 5.67 25.44
C TYR A 207 30.41 6.56 25.40
N SER A 208 31.33 6.27 24.48
CA SER A 208 32.59 7.02 24.36
C SER A 208 32.40 8.46 23.88
N ASP A 209 31.31 8.73 23.16
CA ASP A 209 31.05 9.98 22.44
C ASP A 209 29.79 10.71 22.93
N SER A 210 29.01 10.11 23.83
CA SER A 210 27.71 10.64 24.22
C SER A 210 27.27 10.18 25.60
N ILE A 211 26.37 10.97 26.22
CA ILE A 211 25.75 10.62 27.50
C ILE A 211 24.46 9.84 27.22
N GLY A 212 24.48 8.54 27.50
CA GLY A 212 23.31 7.67 27.45
C GLY A 212 22.45 7.76 28.71
N TYR A 213 21.13 7.84 28.53
CA TYR A 213 20.16 7.81 29.63
C TYR A 213 18.74 7.48 29.17
N ASN A 214 17.96 6.86 30.05
CA ASN A 214 16.50 6.83 29.98
C ASN A 214 15.90 7.90 30.89
N GLU A 215 14.76 8.47 30.52
CA GLU A 215 14.13 9.56 31.26
C GLU A 215 12.60 9.54 31.16
N LEU A 216 11.97 9.79 32.30
CA LEU A 216 10.59 10.26 32.42
C LEU A 216 10.64 11.68 33.01
N MET A 217 10.18 12.67 32.26
CA MET A 217 10.23 14.09 32.65
C MET A 217 8.85 14.73 32.53
N PHE A 218 8.53 15.59 33.50
CA PHE A 218 7.33 16.40 33.59
C PHE A 218 7.75 17.88 33.62
N GLU A 219 7.20 18.68 32.71
CA GLU A 219 7.29 20.13 32.70
C GLU A 219 5.92 20.69 33.11
N ASP A 220 5.89 21.47 34.20
CA ASP A 220 4.66 22.05 34.76
C ASP A 220 4.54 23.56 34.48
N TYR A 221 5.37 24.12 33.59
CA TYR A 221 5.25 25.52 33.19
C TYR A 221 3.97 25.74 32.38
N GLN A 222 3.08 26.61 32.89
CA GLN A 222 1.79 26.89 32.28
C GLN A 222 1.89 27.27 30.79
N GLY A 223 1.13 26.57 29.94
CA GLY A 223 1.12 26.75 28.49
C GLY A 223 2.30 26.10 27.76
N ARG A 224 3.15 25.37 28.47
CA ARG A 224 4.30 24.60 27.94
C ARG A 224 4.42 23.24 28.62
N GLU A 225 3.31 22.74 29.17
CA GLU A 225 3.28 21.48 29.89
C GLU A 225 3.70 20.33 28.98
N GLU A 226 4.59 19.47 29.45
CA GLU A 226 5.13 18.35 28.68
C GLU A 226 5.31 17.13 29.58
N VAL A 227 4.89 15.97 29.07
CA VAL A 227 5.37 14.67 29.56
C VAL A 227 6.29 14.10 28.49
N LYS A 228 7.55 13.85 28.86
CA LYS A 228 8.55 13.29 27.96
C LYS A 228 9.00 11.93 28.46
N ILE A 229 8.84 10.93 27.60
CA ILE A 229 9.39 9.58 27.78
C ILE A 229 10.52 9.42 26.77
N ARG A 230 11.73 9.18 27.26
CA ARG A 230 12.91 8.86 26.44
C ARG A 230 13.45 7.50 26.83
N ALA A 231 13.48 6.59 25.87
CA ALA A 231 14.26 5.36 25.93
C ALA A 231 15.58 5.55 25.17
N GLN A 232 16.70 5.12 25.76
CA GLN A 232 18.01 5.22 25.12
C GLN A 232 18.18 4.21 23.98
N ARG A 233 17.44 3.10 24.03
CA ARG A 233 17.51 2.02 23.04
C ARG A 233 16.11 1.48 22.73
N ASP A 234 15.65 0.51 23.50
CA ASP A 234 14.37 -0.18 23.28
C ASP A 234 13.30 0.35 24.23
N LEU A 235 12.07 0.53 23.73
CA LEU A 235 10.88 0.84 24.54
C LEU A 235 9.83 -0.24 24.27
N ASN A 236 9.59 -1.11 25.24
CA ASN A 236 8.56 -2.15 25.17
C ASN A 236 7.36 -1.73 26.01
N THR A 237 6.16 -1.85 25.44
CA THR A 237 4.89 -1.59 26.14
C THR A 237 4.02 -2.83 26.04
N GLU A 238 3.62 -3.40 27.17
CA GLU A 238 2.77 -4.59 27.25
C GLU A 238 1.48 -4.25 28.01
N VAL A 239 0.33 -4.43 27.35
CA VAL A 239 -0.99 -4.13 27.91
C VAL A 239 -1.87 -5.38 27.79
N LEU A 240 -2.18 -6.01 28.92
CA LEU A 240 -2.87 -7.31 28.96
C LEU A 240 -4.39 -7.23 28.76
N ASN A 241 -4.95 -6.03 28.66
CA ASN A 241 -6.38 -5.83 28.48
C ASN A 241 -6.67 -4.72 27.45
N ASN A 242 -6.87 -3.48 27.89
CA ASN A 242 -7.25 -2.37 27.02
C ASN A 242 -6.25 -1.22 27.12
N GLU A 243 -5.75 -0.75 25.96
CA GLU A 243 -5.03 0.52 25.83
C GLU A 243 -5.98 1.58 25.25
N ASN A 244 -6.03 2.77 25.86
CA ASN A 244 -6.81 3.89 25.37
C ASN A 244 -5.91 5.11 25.17
N LYS A 245 -5.94 5.68 23.97
CA LYS A 245 -5.18 6.89 23.64
C LYS A 245 -6.12 7.96 23.08
N ARG A 246 -6.12 9.13 23.70
CA ARG A 246 -6.90 10.30 23.28
C ARG A 246 -5.97 11.49 23.09
N VAL A 247 -6.05 12.13 21.93
CA VAL A 247 -5.24 13.29 21.54
C VAL A 247 -6.20 14.36 21.02
N GLU A 248 -6.27 15.51 21.71
CA GLU A 248 -7.24 16.57 21.38
C GLU A 248 -6.87 17.41 20.16
N LYS A 249 -5.59 17.42 19.80
CA LYS A 249 -5.07 18.28 18.73
C LYS A 249 -4.34 17.46 17.65
N ASP A 250 -3.03 17.34 17.77
CA ASP A 250 -2.19 16.77 16.72
C ASP A 250 -1.41 15.54 17.23
N GLN A 251 -1.34 14.49 16.41
CA GLN A 251 -0.44 13.35 16.62
C GLN A 251 0.52 13.23 15.45
N ARG A 252 1.83 13.19 15.75
CA ARG A 252 2.88 12.92 14.76
C ARG A 252 3.63 11.65 15.14
N VAL A 253 3.72 10.69 14.21
CA VAL A 253 4.47 9.44 14.37
C VAL A 253 5.50 9.35 13.26
N ILE A 254 6.77 9.10 13.62
CA ILE A 254 7.88 8.96 12.67
C ILE A 254 8.58 7.65 12.97
N ILE A 255 8.61 6.76 12.00
CA ILE A 255 9.28 5.46 12.07
C ILE A 255 10.30 5.46 10.94
N ARG A 256 11.58 5.27 11.28
CA ARG A 256 12.68 5.29 10.31
C ARG A 256 13.02 3.92 9.73
N GLY A 257 12.75 2.87 10.51
CA GLY A 257 12.81 1.49 10.05
C GLY A 257 11.42 1.02 9.67
N ASP A 258 11.12 -0.23 10.03
CA ASP A 258 9.87 -0.89 9.65
C ASP A 258 8.76 -0.68 10.68
N LYS A 259 7.51 -0.71 10.20
CA LYS A 259 6.30 -0.80 11.03
C LYS A 259 5.56 -2.07 10.65
N GLU A 260 5.34 -2.95 11.62
CA GLU A 260 4.45 -4.10 11.52
C GLU A 260 3.24 -3.90 12.45
N GLU A 261 2.06 -4.27 11.97
CA GLU A 261 0.81 -4.16 12.73
C GLU A 261 -0.07 -5.37 12.42
N SER A 262 -0.50 -6.09 13.45
CA SER A 262 -1.36 -7.25 13.33
C SER A 262 -2.65 -7.03 14.12
N ILE A 263 -3.79 -7.13 13.45
CA ILE A 263 -5.12 -7.01 14.05
C ILE A 263 -5.86 -8.32 13.80
N ASN A 264 -6.13 -9.07 14.88
CA ASN A 264 -6.79 -10.38 14.79
C ASN A 264 -8.31 -10.30 14.52
N LYS A 265 -8.90 -9.12 14.71
CA LYS A 265 -10.33 -8.86 14.49
C LYS A 265 -10.50 -7.66 13.56
N ASP A 266 -11.10 -6.59 14.05
CA ASP A 266 -11.51 -5.45 13.23
C ASP A 266 -10.59 -4.24 13.45
N SER A 267 -10.30 -3.53 12.36
CA SER A 267 -9.72 -2.19 12.37
C SER A 267 -10.68 -1.22 11.67
N LYS A 268 -10.95 -0.07 12.30
CA LYS A 268 -11.84 0.95 11.77
C LYS A 268 -11.16 2.31 11.77
N LEU A 269 -11.03 2.91 10.58
CA LEU A 269 -10.51 4.25 10.37
C LEU A 269 -11.63 5.17 9.88
N ASN A 270 -11.86 6.30 10.55
CA ASN A 270 -12.78 7.33 10.09
C ASN A 270 -12.02 8.65 9.96
N VAL A 271 -11.90 9.15 8.73
CA VAL A 271 -11.26 10.43 8.42
C VAL A 271 -12.33 11.36 7.87
N LYS A 272 -12.48 12.56 8.45
CA LYS A 272 -13.54 13.51 8.08
C LYS A 272 -13.20 14.35 6.85
N GLU A 273 -11.92 14.60 6.66
CA GLU A 273 -11.40 15.41 5.56
C GLU A 273 -10.54 14.50 4.67
N ASN A 274 -9.23 14.76 4.60
CA ASN A 274 -8.35 14.12 3.64
C ASN A 274 -7.61 12.92 4.24
N TYR A 275 -7.53 11.83 3.46
CA TYR A 275 -6.67 10.69 3.73
C TYR A 275 -5.76 10.46 2.52
N GLU A 276 -4.46 10.55 2.74
CA GLU A 276 -3.43 10.45 1.70
C GLU A 276 -2.46 9.32 2.03
N ILE A 277 -2.16 8.49 1.03
CA ILE A 277 -1.17 7.42 1.11
C ILE A 277 -0.18 7.60 -0.04
N ASN A 278 1.11 7.75 0.29
CA ASN A 278 2.19 7.83 -0.68
C ASN A 278 3.09 6.59 -0.53
N ILE A 279 3.10 5.75 -1.57
CA ILE A 279 3.90 4.51 -1.60
C ILE A 279 4.84 4.59 -2.81
N GLN A 280 6.14 4.41 -2.56
CA GLN A 280 7.16 4.56 -3.61
C GLN A 280 7.36 3.31 -4.45
N ASN A 281 7.19 2.13 -3.83
CA ASN A 281 7.36 0.83 -4.47
C ASN A 281 5.99 0.17 -4.63
N ASP A 282 5.71 -0.87 -3.86
CA ASP A 282 4.53 -1.70 -4.06
C ASP A 282 3.43 -1.44 -3.03
N PHE A 283 2.19 -1.33 -3.50
CA PHE A 283 0.99 -1.43 -2.68
C PHE A 283 0.29 -2.75 -3.01
N ILE A 284 0.27 -3.68 -2.05
CA ILE A 284 -0.33 -5.00 -2.19
C ILE A 284 -1.50 -5.10 -1.22
N GLU A 285 -2.68 -5.37 -1.74
CA GLU A 285 -3.92 -5.51 -0.96
C GLU A 285 -4.59 -6.83 -1.33
N ASN A 286 -4.69 -7.74 -0.35
CA ASN A 286 -5.34 -9.03 -0.50
C ASN A 286 -6.64 -9.03 0.28
N VAL A 287 -7.77 -9.22 -0.40
CA VAL A 287 -9.10 -9.25 0.21
C VAL A 287 -9.77 -10.57 -0.14
N SER A 288 -10.00 -11.42 0.86
CA SER A 288 -10.54 -12.78 0.64
C SER A 288 -12.04 -12.80 0.33
N ASN A 289 -12.79 -11.85 0.88
CA ASN A 289 -14.23 -11.75 0.69
C ASN A 289 -14.55 -10.61 -0.29
N ASN A 290 -14.94 -9.45 0.23
CA ASN A 290 -15.43 -8.35 -0.58
C ASN A 290 -14.57 -7.10 -0.39
N LYS A 291 -14.19 -6.47 -1.51
CA LYS A 291 -13.66 -5.11 -1.55
C LYS A 291 -14.71 -4.19 -2.18
N VAL A 292 -15.16 -3.18 -1.42
CA VAL A 292 -16.15 -2.20 -1.88
C VAL A 292 -15.51 -0.81 -1.89
N ILE A 293 -15.58 -0.13 -3.04
CA ILE A 293 -15.11 1.24 -3.21
C ILE A 293 -16.32 2.08 -3.65
N ASN A 294 -16.74 3.01 -2.80
CA ASN A 294 -17.81 3.96 -3.10
C ASN A 294 -17.19 5.36 -3.23
N VAL A 295 -17.39 5.99 -4.39
CA VAL A 295 -16.89 7.34 -4.68
C VAL A 295 -18.06 8.15 -5.24
N SER A 296 -18.36 9.30 -4.61
CA SER A 296 -19.53 10.11 -4.96
C SER A 296 -19.30 11.03 -6.15
N GLU A 297 -18.04 11.42 -6.37
CA GLU A 297 -17.63 12.27 -7.47
C GLU A 297 -16.78 11.46 -8.46
N ASN A 298 -15.45 11.64 -8.44
CA ASN A 298 -14.56 11.09 -9.44
C ASN A 298 -13.66 9.99 -8.88
N LEU A 299 -13.57 8.87 -9.59
CA LEU A 299 -12.57 7.81 -9.37
C LEU A 299 -11.58 7.81 -10.53
N ASP A 300 -10.41 8.41 -10.31
CA ASP A 300 -9.33 8.43 -11.29
C ASP A 300 -8.36 7.27 -11.06
N LEU A 301 -8.09 6.50 -12.11
CA LEU A 301 -7.12 5.40 -12.08
C LEU A 301 -6.15 5.52 -13.25
N ASN A 302 -4.97 6.08 -12.96
CA ASN A 302 -3.91 6.27 -13.93
C ASN A 302 -2.89 5.12 -13.84
N VAL A 303 -2.79 4.34 -14.92
CA VAL A 303 -1.86 3.19 -15.00
C VAL A 303 -0.94 3.40 -16.19
N ASN A 304 0.34 3.62 -15.94
CA ASN A 304 1.32 3.98 -16.98
C ASN A 304 1.73 2.79 -17.87
N LYS A 305 1.63 1.57 -17.33
CA LYS A 305 1.99 0.34 -18.04
C LYS A 305 0.75 -0.51 -18.25
N THR A 306 0.59 -1.56 -17.44
CA THR A 306 -0.42 -2.58 -17.66
C THR A 306 -1.45 -2.56 -16.54
N LYS A 307 -2.73 -2.52 -16.92
CA LYS A 307 -3.86 -2.82 -16.02
C LYS A 307 -4.43 -4.19 -16.42
N THR A 308 -4.29 -5.18 -15.55
CA THR A 308 -4.88 -6.51 -15.73
C THR A 308 -6.11 -6.64 -14.85
N ILE A 309 -7.21 -7.11 -15.44
CA ILE A 309 -8.44 -7.45 -14.71
C ILE A 309 -8.78 -8.90 -15.09
N ALA A 310 -8.64 -9.82 -14.14
CA ALA A 310 -9.05 -11.21 -14.30
C ALA A 310 -10.31 -11.44 -13.48
N VAL A 311 -11.36 -11.95 -14.12
CA VAL A 311 -12.66 -12.21 -13.50
C VAL A 311 -13.13 -13.59 -13.97
N ASN A 312 -13.46 -14.46 -13.01
CA ASN A 312 -13.85 -15.83 -13.30
C ASN A 312 -15.32 -15.95 -13.76
N GLU A 313 -16.18 -15.06 -13.27
CA GLU A 313 -17.59 -15.05 -13.60
C GLU A 313 -17.94 -13.82 -14.45
N ASN A 314 -18.42 -12.76 -13.80
CA ASN A 314 -19.06 -11.65 -14.50
C ASN A 314 -18.37 -10.32 -14.20
N ILE A 315 -18.21 -9.52 -15.24
CA ILE A 315 -17.88 -8.10 -15.13
C ILE A 315 -19.05 -7.27 -15.66
N ASN A 316 -19.64 -6.45 -14.79
CA ASN A 316 -20.81 -5.64 -15.11
C ASN A 316 -20.43 -4.16 -15.12
N TYR A 317 -20.82 -3.46 -16.19
CA TYR A 317 -20.65 -2.02 -16.32
C TYR A 317 -22.01 -1.37 -16.54
N ASN A 318 -22.48 -0.59 -15.55
CA ASN A 318 -23.69 0.21 -15.66
C ASN A 318 -23.29 1.66 -15.84
N VAL A 319 -23.43 2.20 -17.06
CA VAL A 319 -23.03 3.56 -17.40
C VAL A 319 -24.24 4.30 -17.95
N GLN A 320 -24.59 5.43 -17.33
CA GLN A 320 -25.80 6.19 -17.69
C GLN A 320 -25.61 7.07 -18.92
N ASN A 321 -24.43 7.70 -19.05
CA ASN A 321 -24.17 8.68 -20.10
C ASN A 321 -23.35 8.08 -21.24
N ASN A 322 -22.03 8.03 -21.09
CA ASN A 322 -21.13 7.66 -22.17
C ASN A 322 -19.95 6.83 -21.67
N VAL A 323 -19.49 5.94 -22.55
CA VAL A 323 -18.20 5.25 -22.43
C VAL A 323 -17.33 5.73 -23.58
N VAL A 324 -16.23 6.42 -23.27
CA VAL A 324 -15.24 6.84 -24.27
C VAL A 324 -14.00 5.96 -24.11
N ARG A 325 -13.53 5.38 -25.22
CA ARG A 325 -12.28 4.60 -25.26
C ARG A 325 -11.47 5.05 -26.45
N THR A 326 -10.27 5.56 -26.18
CA THR A 326 -9.29 5.88 -27.21
C THR A 326 -8.21 4.82 -27.20
N ILE A 327 -8.03 4.12 -28.32
CA ILE A 327 -6.97 3.12 -28.49
C ILE A 327 -6.11 3.57 -29.67
N GLN A 328 -4.81 3.77 -29.42
CA GLN A 328 -3.83 4.11 -30.47
C GLN A 328 -3.36 2.88 -31.25
N GLY A 329 -3.33 1.72 -30.59
CA GLY A 329 -2.95 0.44 -31.19
C GLY A 329 -4.16 -0.40 -31.58
N TYR A 330 -4.09 -1.69 -31.27
CA TYR A 330 -5.13 -2.67 -31.61
C TYR A 330 -5.93 -3.09 -30.39
N VAL A 331 -7.19 -3.49 -30.63
CA VAL A 331 -7.99 -4.23 -29.65
C VAL A 331 -8.11 -5.66 -30.15
N HIS A 332 -7.51 -6.60 -29.42
CA HIS A 332 -7.75 -8.02 -29.63
C HIS A 332 -8.92 -8.48 -28.77
N ARG A 333 -9.84 -9.25 -29.35
CA ARG A 333 -10.95 -9.90 -28.64
C ARG A 333 -10.99 -11.36 -29.05
N TYR A 334 -10.75 -12.23 -28.08
CA TYR A 334 -10.88 -13.68 -28.24
C TYR A 334 -12.21 -14.10 -27.60
N VAL A 335 -12.98 -14.94 -28.28
CA VAL A 335 -14.24 -15.49 -27.78
C VAL A 335 -14.23 -16.97 -28.13
N GLU A 336 -14.29 -17.83 -27.12
CA GLU A 336 -14.21 -19.30 -27.30
C GLU A 336 -15.55 -19.94 -27.69
N GLN A 337 -16.66 -19.23 -27.45
CA GLN A 337 -18.02 -19.68 -27.72
C GLN A 337 -18.84 -18.58 -28.40
N ASP A 338 -20.14 -18.81 -28.56
CA ASP A 338 -21.05 -17.87 -29.19
C ASP A 338 -21.12 -16.54 -28.43
N LYS A 339 -21.00 -15.45 -29.20
CA LYS A 339 -21.25 -14.09 -28.71
C LYS A 339 -22.60 -13.61 -29.20
N LYS A 340 -23.46 -13.17 -28.26
CA LYS A 340 -24.74 -12.54 -28.57
C LYS A 340 -24.74 -11.08 -28.13
N ASP A 341 -24.72 -10.16 -29.10
CA ASP A 341 -24.95 -8.74 -28.86
C ASP A 341 -26.42 -8.41 -29.15
N LYS A 342 -27.14 -7.81 -28.20
CA LYS A 342 -28.53 -7.35 -28.37
C LYS A 342 -28.58 -5.83 -28.32
N PHE A 343 -29.02 -5.21 -29.40
CA PHE A 343 -29.28 -3.77 -29.47
C PHE A 343 -30.79 -3.54 -29.40
N LEU A 344 -31.23 -2.59 -28.57
CA LEU A 344 -32.65 -2.25 -28.42
C LEU A 344 -33.14 -1.32 -29.56
N GLN A 345 -32.22 -0.70 -30.27
CA GLN A 345 -32.45 0.18 -31.42
C GLN A 345 -31.40 -0.11 -32.51
N ASN A 346 -31.14 0.87 -33.36
CA ASN A 346 -30.20 0.76 -34.47
C ASN A 346 -28.74 0.67 -33.99
N LEU A 347 -27.94 -0.07 -34.76
CA LEU A 347 -26.49 -0.08 -34.64
C LEU A 347 -25.91 0.65 -35.86
N TYR A 348 -25.24 1.78 -35.63
CA TYR A 348 -24.46 2.48 -36.65
C TYR A 348 -22.97 2.20 -36.43
N LYS A 349 -22.25 1.88 -37.50
CA LYS A 349 -20.80 1.69 -37.47
C LYS A 349 -20.15 2.47 -38.60
N GLU A 350 -19.42 3.51 -38.25
CA GLU A 350 -18.66 4.31 -39.20
C GLU A 350 -17.18 3.88 -39.17
N VAL A 351 -16.58 3.76 -40.35
CA VAL A 351 -15.19 3.32 -40.51
C VAL A 351 -14.50 4.19 -41.55
N SER A 352 -13.46 4.93 -41.14
CA SER A 352 -12.84 5.96 -41.99
C SER A 352 -11.89 5.44 -43.07
N LYS A 353 -11.47 4.17 -43.02
CA LYS A 353 -10.53 3.59 -43.98
C LYS A 353 -11.09 2.33 -44.65
N SER A 354 -11.10 1.22 -43.92
CA SER A 354 -11.58 -0.06 -44.42
C SER A 354 -12.25 -0.86 -43.31
N PHE A 355 -13.35 -1.51 -43.66
CA PHE A 355 -14.02 -2.49 -42.82
C PHE A 355 -13.93 -3.85 -43.51
N GLY A 356 -13.35 -4.84 -42.83
CA GLY A 356 -13.22 -6.20 -43.35
C GLY A 356 -13.67 -7.23 -42.32
N ILE A 357 -14.27 -8.31 -42.80
CA ILE A 357 -14.63 -9.50 -42.01
C ILE A 357 -13.93 -10.68 -42.66
N ASN A 358 -13.00 -11.32 -41.95
CA ASN A 358 -12.32 -12.53 -42.41
C ASN A 358 -12.72 -13.68 -41.49
N ILE A 359 -13.57 -14.58 -42.00
CA ILE A 359 -14.13 -15.72 -41.26
C ILE A 359 -14.37 -16.89 -42.22
N ASP A 360 -14.36 -18.11 -41.70
CA ASP A 360 -14.57 -19.32 -42.51
C ASP A 360 -15.98 -19.41 -43.13
N LYS A 361 -17.01 -18.99 -42.37
CA LYS A 361 -18.40 -19.00 -42.80
C LYS A 361 -19.10 -17.72 -42.37
N TYR A 362 -19.66 -17.01 -43.33
CA TYR A 362 -20.52 -15.86 -43.10
C TYR A 362 -21.95 -16.19 -43.52
N HIS A 363 -22.90 -16.03 -42.60
CA HIS A 363 -24.32 -16.14 -42.92
C HIS A 363 -25.06 -14.92 -42.38
N LEU A 364 -25.65 -14.13 -43.29
CA LEU A 364 -26.52 -13.03 -42.95
C LEU A 364 -27.98 -13.48 -43.10
N LYS A 365 -28.69 -13.59 -41.97
CA LYS A 365 -30.14 -13.78 -41.97
C LYS A 365 -30.81 -12.44 -41.69
N SER A 366 -31.52 -11.92 -42.68
CA SER A 366 -32.28 -10.67 -42.58
C SER A 366 -33.63 -10.81 -43.27
N ASN A 367 -34.62 -10.03 -42.82
CA ASN A 367 -35.90 -9.92 -43.53
C ASN A 367 -35.76 -9.04 -44.78
N GLU A 368 -34.91 -8.03 -44.69
CA GLU A 368 -34.55 -7.11 -45.76
C GLU A 368 -33.05 -6.80 -45.63
N SER A 369 -32.35 -6.79 -46.76
CA SER A 369 -30.94 -6.39 -46.86
C SER A 369 -30.77 -5.53 -48.09
N LYS A 370 -30.37 -4.27 -47.89
CA LYS A 370 -30.06 -3.32 -48.96
C LYS A 370 -28.59 -2.96 -48.88
N GLN A 371 -27.88 -3.11 -50.00
CA GLN A 371 -26.50 -2.68 -50.15
C GLN A 371 -26.44 -1.55 -51.17
N GLU A 372 -25.97 -0.39 -50.72
CA GLU A 372 -25.79 0.80 -51.57
C GLU A 372 -24.31 1.14 -51.59
N SER A 373 -23.74 1.15 -52.79
CA SER A 373 -22.34 1.50 -53.04
C SER A 373 -22.19 1.99 -54.46
N ASN A 374 -21.15 2.78 -54.72
CA ASN A 374 -20.75 3.11 -56.09
C ASN A 374 -20.36 1.86 -56.89
N GLU A 375 -19.83 0.84 -56.19
CA GLU A 375 -19.40 -0.43 -56.76
C GLU A 375 -19.67 -1.57 -55.76
N ILE A 376 -20.20 -2.69 -56.25
CA ILE A 376 -20.40 -3.93 -55.48
C ILE A 376 -19.73 -5.06 -56.26
N ASN A 377 -18.60 -5.53 -55.73
CA ASN A 377 -17.87 -6.68 -56.29
C ASN A 377 -18.19 -7.93 -55.47
N LEU A 378 -18.78 -8.93 -56.15
CA LEU A 378 -19.03 -10.26 -55.60
C LEU A 378 -18.08 -11.23 -56.29
N GLU A 379 -17.02 -11.62 -55.57
CA GLU A 379 -16.01 -12.54 -56.06
C GLU A 379 -16.16 -13.90 -55.36
N GLY A 380 -16.45 -14.93 -56.14
CA GLY A 380 -16.47 -16.31 -55.70
C GLY A 380 -15.33 -17.08 -56.37
N TYR A 381 -14.61 -17.91 -55.61
CA TYR A 381 -13.56 -18.75 -56.16
C TYR A 381 -14.12 -19.90 -57.02
N GLU A 382 -15.29 -20.43 -56.64
CA GLU A 382 -15.95 -21.54 -57.33
C GLU A 382 -17.19 -21.05 -58.10
N GLU A 383 -18.14 -20.46 -57.39
CA GLU A 383 -19.37 -19.92 -57.97
C GLU A 383 -19.90 -18.72 -57.16
N VAL A 384 -20.67 -17.87 -57.83
CA VAL A 384 -21.53 -16.85 -57.23
C VAL A 384 -22.99 -17.19 -57.59
N VAL A 385 -23.83 -17.36 -56.58
CA VAL A 385 -25.24 -17.75 -56.75
C VAL A 385 -26.17 -16.68 -56.19
N LEU A 386 -27.00 -16.11 -57.05
CA LEU A 386 -28.13 -15.26 -56.63
C LEU A 386 -29.42 -16.06 -56.78
N ARG A 387 -30.07 -16.39 -55.66
CA ARG A 387 -31.24 -17.28 -55.62
C ARG A 387 -32.48 -16.58 -55.10
N CYS A 388 -33.60 -16.77 -55.79
CA CYS A 388 -34.93 -16.39 -55.32
C CYS A 388 -35.87 -17.59 -55.51
N GLY A 389 -36.20 -18.28 -54.41
CA GLY A 389 -36.97 -19.52 -54.46
C GLY A 389 -36.28 -20.59 -55.32
N SER A 390 -37.01 -21.13 -56.31
CA SER A 390 -36.49 -22.10 -57.27
C SER A 390 -35.61 -21.47 -58.38
N ASN A 391 -35.65 -20.15 -58.56
CA ASN A 391 -34.90 -19.46 -59.60
C ASN A 391 -33.49 -19.11 -59.12
N ALA A 392 -32.49 -19.25 -59.98
CA ALA A 392 -31.12 -18.86 -59.68
C ALA A 392 -30.36 -18.32 -60.90
N LEU A 393 -29.55 -17.29 -60.66
CA LEU A 393 -28.44 -16.89 -61.51
C LEU A 393 -27.16 -17.49 -60.93
N ILE A 394 -26.44 -18.28 -61.71
CA ILE A 394 -25.18 -18.92 -61.30
C ILE A 394 -24.08 -18.41 -62.23
N ILE A 395 -23.03 -17.86 -61.62
CA ILE A 395 -21.82 -17.41 -62.30
C ILE A 395 -20.70 -18.32 -61.85
N ASN A 396 -20.05 -19.03 -62.78
CA ASN A 396 -18.92 -19.92 -62.49
C ASN A 396 -17.86 -19.84 -63.61
N GLN A 397 -16.80 -20.64 -63.51
CA GLN A 397 -15.69 -20.65 -64.47
C GLN A 397 -16.09 -21.03 -65.91
N ASN A 398 -17.25 -21.69 -66.09
CA ASN A 398 -17.75 -22.11 -67.41
C ASN A 398 -18.70 -21.08 -68.05
N GLY A 399 -19.08 -20.02 -67.32
CA GLY A 399 -19.94 -18.95 -67.82
C GLY A 399 -21.11 -18.60 -66.90
N ILE A 400 -22.16 -18.03 -67.50
CA ILE A 400 -23.36 -17.55 -66.80
C ILE A 400 -24.52 -18.51 -67.11
N GLU A 401 -25.13 -19.10 -66.07
CA GLU A 401 -26.27 -20.00 -66.18
C GLU A 401 -27.52 -19.39 -65.51
N PHE A 402 -28.65 -19.40 -66.24
CA PHE A 402 -29.96 -19.02 -65.72
C PHE A 402 -30.81 -20.26 -65.45
N LYS A 403 -31.04 -20.58 -64.17
CA LYS A 403 -32.01 -21.63 -63.77
C LYS A 403 -33.36 -20.97 -63.51
N THR A 404 -34.21 -20.93 -64.54
CA THR A 404 -35.54 -20.31 -64.51
C THR A 404 -36.49 -21.02 -65.48
N SER A 405 -37.79 -21.03 -65.17
CA SER A 405 -38.84 -21.50 -66.10
C SER A 405 -39.25 -20.46 -67.14
N LYS A 406 -38.80 -19.20 -66.99
CA LYS A 406 -39.09 -18.07 -67.88
C LYS A 406 -37.83 -17.19 -68.04
N TYR A 407 -37.34 -17.05 -69.27
CA TYR A 407 -36.21 -16.19 -69.63
C TYR A 407 -36.67 -15.20 -70.71
N GLU A 408 -36.55 -13.90 -70.45
CA GLU A 408 -36.85 -12.82 -71.40
C GLU A 408 -35.54 -12.17 -71.83
N SER A 409 -35.21 -12.25 -73.12
CA SER A 409 -33.92 -11.81 -73.69
C SER A 409 -33.96 -10.42 -74.31
N ASN A 410 -35.08 -9.72 -74.21
CA ASN A 410 -35.37 -8.45 -74.87
C ASN A 410 -35.43 -7.31 -73.83
N SER A 411 -34.26 -6.79 -73.44
CA SER A 411 -34.21 -5.57 -72.64
C SER A 411 -34.49 -4.36 -73.52
N SER A 412 -35.50 -3.57 -73.18
CA SER A 412 -35.86 -2.31 -73.84
C SER A 412 -34.89 -1.16 -73.54
N ASN A 413 -33.66 -1.45 -73.10
CA ASN A 413 -32.70 -0.47 -72.60
C ASN A 413 -31.27 -0.70 -73.17
N GLY A 414 -31.17 -0.89 -74.49
CA GLY A 414 -29.89 -0.73 -75.20
C GLY A 414 -28.82 -1.80 -74.95
N GLY A 415 -29.18 -2.97 -74.44
CA GLY A 415 -28.31 -4.15 -74.45
C GLY A 415 -28.22 -4.73 -75.86
N VAL A 416 -27.02 -4.73 -76.43
CA VAL A 416 -26.71 -5.18 -77.79
C VAL A 416 -27.17 -6.63 -78.00
N ASN A 417 -28.09 -6.83 -78.96
CA ASN A 417 -28.41 -8.17 -79.46
C ASN A 417 -27.26 -8.67 -80.35
N SER A 418 -26.92 -9.95 -80.25
CA SER A 418 -25.87 -10.61 -81.05
C SER A 418 -26.12 -10.64 -82.56
N ASN A 419 -27.14 -9.93 -83.06
CA ASN A 419 -27.46 -9.76 -84.47
C ASN A 419 -26.94 -8.42 -85.03
N GLU A 420 -26.19 -7.64 -84.25
CA GLU A 420 -25.53 -6.39 -84.70
C GLU A 420 -24.08 -6.62 -85.21
N VAL A 421 -23.85 -7.72 -85.93
CA VAL A 421 -22.70 -7.82 -86.84
C VAL A 421 -23.24 -7.63 -88.26
N GLY A 422 -23.22 -6.39 -88.72
CA GLY A 422 -23.69 -6.01 -90.05
C GLY A 422 -22.83 -6.63 -91.15
N ILE A 423 -23.50 -7.11 -92.21
CA ILE A 423 -22.92 -7.25 -93.54
C ILE A 423 -23.72 -6.34 -94.48
N GLU A 424 -22.98 -5.48 -95.16
CA GLU A 424 -23.40 -4.51 -96.16
C GLU A 424 -23.77 -5.23 -97.48
N GLY A 425 -24.81 -4.76 -98.19
CA GLY A 425 -25.06 -5.13 -99.58
C GLY A 425 -26.49 -5.63 -99.88
N GLU A 426 -27.22 -4.79 -100.62
CA GLU A 426 -28.38 -5.04 -101.49
C GLU A 426 -29.01 -6.46 -101.52
N VAL A 427 -30.32 -6.53 -101.27
CA VAL A 427 -31.39 -6.90 -102.23
C VAL A 427 -32.73 -6.53 -101.58
N ILE A 428 -33.46 -5.56 -102.12
CA ILE A 428 -34.87 -5.31 -101.77
C ILE A 428 -35.74 -5.98 -102.83
N ASN A 429 -36.68 -6.83 -102.40
CA ASN A 429 -37.68 -7.42 -103.28
C ASN A 429 -38.66 -6.35 -103.77
N LEU A 430 -38.50 -5.92 -105.01
CA LEU A 430 -39.44 -5.02 -105.70
C LEU A 430 -40.56 -5.84 -106.33
N ARG A 431 -41.81 -5.41 -106.13
CA ARG A 431 -43.00 -6.07 -106.70
C ARG A 431 -43.75 -5.06 -107.56
N PHE A 432 -43.78 -5.28 -108.87
CA PHE A 432 -44.57 -4.47 -109.80
C PHE A 432 -46.05 -4.84 -109.65
N ILE A 433 -46.92 -3.85 -109.50
CA ILE A 433 -48.37 -4.05 -109.48
C ILE A 433 -48.96 -3.12 -110.53
N ASP A 434 -49.39 -3.69 -111.66
CA ASP A 434 -50.30 -3.00 -112.57
C ASP A 434 -51.70 -2.99 -111.92
N SER A 435 -52.39 -1.86 -112.03
CA SER A 435 -53.78 -1.64 -111.63
C SER A 435 -54.74 -2.65 -112.29
N ASN A 436 -54.37 -3.25 -113.43
CA ASN A 436 -55.12 -4.29 -114.11
C ASN A 436 -54.31 -5.59 -114.23
N LYS A 437 -54.74 -6.67 -113.57
CA LYS A 437 -54.05 -7.97 -113.50
C LYS A 437 -54.00 -8.75 -114.84
N ASP A 438 -53.15 -8.38 -115.80
CA ASP A 438 -52.62 -9.30 -116.82
C ASP A 438 -51.35 -8.75 -117.50
N LEU A 439 -50.18 -9.40 -117.33
CA LEU A 439 -48.87 -8.93 -117.80
C LEU A 439 -48.49 -9.53 -119.17
N THR A 440 -49.35 -9.35 -120.18
CA THR A 440 -49.03 -9.72 -121.58
C THR A 440 -49.52 -8.74 -122.66
N SER A 441 -49.86 -7.48 -122.32
CA SER A 441 -50.18 -6.43 -123.33
C SER A 441 -49.45 -5.11 -123.05
N MET A 442 -49.22 -4.34 -124.12
CA MET A 442 -48.48 -3.06 -124.15
C MET A 442 -48.90 -2.07 -123.05
N LEU A 443 -47.90 -1.41 -122.43
CA LEU A 443 -48.07 -0.36 -121.44
C LEU A 443 -48.74 0.87 -122.08
N GLU A 444 -50.05 1.05 -121.89
CA GLU A 444 -50.80 2.20 -122.42
C GLU A 444 -51.39 3.14 -121.33
N GLU A 445 -51.12 2.93 -120.04
CA GLU A 445 -51.64 3.78 -118.93
C GLU A 445 -50.61 4.05 -117.80
N ASP A 446 -50.97 4.96 -116.87
CA ASP A 446 -50.14 5.42 -115.74
C ASP A 446 -49.62 4.25 -114.87
N ILE A 447 -48.33 4.31 -114.53
CA ILE A 447 -47.58 3.23 -113.87
C ILE A 447 -47.37 3.59 -112.41
N CYS A 448 -47.82 2.73 -111.50
CA CYS A 448 -47.53 2.85 -110.07
C CYS A 448 -46.48 1.80 -109.64
N LEU A 449 -45.38 2.26 -109.06
CA LEU A 449 -44.30 1.41 -108.54
C LEU A 449 -44.35 1.40 -107.02
N THR A 450 -44.50 0.22 -106.42
CA THR A 450 -44.51 0.05 -104.97
C THR A 450 -43.43 -0.92 -104.50
N ALA A 451 -42.72 -0.56 -103.44
CA ALA A 451 -41.75 -1.42 -102.77
C ALA A 451 -42.02 -1.48 -101.27
N GLU A 452 -41.96 -2.67 -100.68
CA GLU A 452 -41.97 -2.85 -99.22
C GLU A 452 -40.52 -2.76 -98.69
N THR A 453 -40.32 -2.06 -97.58
CA THR A 453 -38.98 -1.78 -97.04
C THR A 453 -38.95 -1.83 -95.52
N THR A 454 -37.81 -2.24 -94.96
CA THR A 454 -37.54 -2.23 -93.51
C THR A 454 -36.93 -0.90 -93.05
N LEU A 455 -36.77 0.06 -93.95
CA LEU A 455 -36.31 1.42 -93.62
C LEU A 455 -37.36 2.17 -92.79
N LYS A 456 -36.89 2.99 -91.84
CA LYS A 456 -37.78 3.78 -90.98
C LYS A 456 -38.52 4.86 -91.78
N ASP A 457 -39.78 5.08 -91.42
CA ASP A 457 -40.60 6.17 -91.97
C ASP A 457 -39.89 7.53 -91.91
N GLY A 458 -39.98 8.28 -93.00
CA GLY A 458 -39.34 9.58 -93.17
C GLY A 458 -37.92 9.55 -93.76
N LYS A 459 -37.28 8.38 -93.90
CA LYS A 459 -36.02 8.24 -94.65
C LYS A 459 -36.23 8.55 -96.13
N SER A 460 -35.34 9.35 -96.71
CA SER A 460 -35.33 9.67 -98.14
C SER A 460 -34.45 8.67 -98.85
N VAL A 461 -34.96 8.08 -99.93
CA VAL A 461 -34.27 7.10 -100.77
C VAL A 461 -34.21 7.63 -102.20
N GLU A 462 -33.11 7.35 -102.89
CA GLU A 462 -32.94 7.64 -104.31
C GLU A 462 -33.34 6.41 -105.12
N ILE A 463 -34.15 6.63 -106.15
CA ILE A 463 -34.69 5.55 -106.97
C ILE A 463 -34.34 5.85 -108.43
N SER A 464 -33.65 4.91 -109.06
CA SER A 464 -33.37 4.92 -110.49
C SER A 464 -34.35 3.99 -111.19
N LEU A 465 -35.24 4.53 -112.00
CA LEU A 465 -36.11 3.79 -112.91
C LEU A 465 -35.42 3.67 -114.27
N ILE A 466 -35.13 2.44 -114.68
CA ILE A 466 -34.46 2.08 -115.93
C ILE A 466 -35.52 1.61 -116.92
N LEU A 467 -35.67 2.34 -118.03
CA LEU A 467 -36.57 2.05 -119.14
C LEU A 467 -35.84 1.20 -120.17
N LYS A 468 -36.41 0.08 -120.61
CA LYS A 468 -35.75 -0.82 -121.57
C LYS A 468 -36.70 -1.32 -122.67
N ASP A 469 -36.14 -1.67 -123.82
CA ASP A 469 -36.85 -2.32 -124.93
C ASP A 469 -37.02 -3.84 -124.73
N SER A 470 -37.69 -4.51 -125.66
CA SER A 470 -37.94 -5.96 -125.65
C SER A 470 -36.65 -6.81 -125.68
N ASN A 471 -35.51 -6.23 -126.06
CA ASN A 471 -34.20 -6.90 -126.07
C ASN A 471 -33.40 -6.62 -124.78
N ASN A 472 -34.01 -5.97 -123.78
CA ASN A 472 -33.41 -5.60 -122.50
C ASN A 472 -32.30 -4.53 -122.65
N ILE A 473 -32.35 -3.73 -123.73
CA ILE A 473 -31.44 -2.59 -123.96
C ILE A 473 -32.01 -1.37 -123.24
N GLU A 474 -31.16 -0.66 -122.50
CA GLU A 474 -31.52 0.55 -121.78
C GLU A 474 -31.80 1.71 -122.75
N LEU A 475 -33.02 2.24 -122.68
CA LEU A 475 -33.50 3.38 -123.46
C LEU A 475 -33.26 4.70 -122.73
N ALA A 476 -33.49 4.73 -121.41
CA ALA A 476 -33.21 5.88 -120.55
C ALA A 476 -33.28 5.49 -119.06
N ILE A 477 -32.70 6.32 -118.18
CA ILE A 477 -32.84 6.23 -116.72
C ILE A 477 -33.47 7.53 -116.20
N ASP A 478 -34.55 7.38 -115.45
CA ASP A 478 -35.11 8.45 -114.63
C ASP A 478 -34.68 8.27 -113.17
N VAL A 479 -34.26 9.35 -112.52
CA VAL A 479 -33.84 9.33 -111.11
C VAL A 479 -34.71 10.29 -110.33
N CYS A 480 -35.33 9.78 -109.27
CA CYS A 480 -36.13 10.58 -108.36
C CYS A 480 -35.84 10.21 -106.90
N THR A 481 -36.37 11.01 -105.98
CA THR A 481 -36.26 10.75 -104.54
C THR A 481 -37.65 10.55 -103.95
N ALA A 482 -37.80 9.49 -103.16
CA ALA A 482 -39.03 9.18 -102.45
C ALA A 482 -38.77 9.06 -100.96
N LYS A 483 -39.81 9.25 -100.14
CA LYS A 483 -39.73 9.02 -98.69
C LYS A 483 -40.48 7.76 -98.33
N VAL A 484 -39.92 7.00 -97.39
CA VAL A 484 -40.58 5.82 -96.82
C VAL A 484 -41.75 6.28 -95.96
N GLN A 485 -42.93 5.72 -96.21
CA GLN A 485 -44.13 5.95 -95.42
C GLN A 485 -44.87 4.63 -95.20
N ASN A 486 -45.19 4.31 -93.94
CA ASN A 486 -45.80 3.05 -93.54
C ASN A 486 -45.05 1.83 -94.11
N GLU A 487 -43.72 1.82 -93.98
CA GLU A 487 -42.84 0.72 -94.45
C GLU A 487 -42.93 0.46 -95.98
N ARG A 488 -43.42 1.45 -96.74
CA ARG A 488 -43.58 1.37 -98.19
C ARG A 488 -43.00 2.59 -98.89
N ILE A 489 -42.59 2.37 -100.13
CA ILE A 489 -42.16 3.39 -101.08
C ILE A 489 -43.10 3.29 -102.28
N GLU A 490 -43.82 4.36 -102.59
CA GLU A 490 -44.74 4.43 -103.74
C GLU A 490 -44.30 5.55 -104.69
N MET A 491 -44.35 5.28 -105.99
CA MET A 491 -44.13 6.27 -107.05
C MET A 491 -45.18 6.11 -108.14
N ARG A 492 -45.47 7.20 -108.83
CA ARG A 492 -46.38 7.23 -109.97
C ARG A 492 -45.71 7.91 -111.14
N TYR A 493 -45.80 7.26 -112.29
CA TYR A 493 -45.26 7.73 -113.55
C TYR A 493 -46.38 7.75 -114.58
N SER A 494 -46.46 8.82 -115.37
CA SER A 494 -47.26 8.78 -116.58
C SER A 494 -46.40 8.30 -117.75
N TYR A 495 -46.89 7.32 -118.50
CA TYR A 495 -46.20 6.76 -119.66
C TYR A 495 -45.93 7.84 -120.72
N GLU A 496 -46.90 8.76 -120.91
CA GLU A 496 -46.81 9.85 -121.89
C GLU A 496 -45.78 10.92 -121.46
N GLU A 497 -45.63 11.17 -120.15
CA GLU A 497 -44.57 12.05 -119.63
C GLU A 497 -43.16 11.45 -119.82
N LEU A 498 -42.99 10.14 -119.61
CA LEU A 498 -41.70 9.47 -119.78
C LEU A 498 -41.24 9.49 -121.24
N ILE A 499 -42.14 9.20 -122.18
CA ILE A 499 -41.85 9.25 -123.62
C ILE A 499 -41.41 10.66 -124.04
N ASN A 500 -42.17 11.69 -123.64
CA ASN A 500 -41.88 13.07 -123.99
C ASN A 500 -40.59 13.60 -123.35
N LYS A 501 -40.34 13.24 -122.07
CA LYS A 501 -39.16 13.70 -121.32
C LYS A 501 -37.84 13.19 -121.92
N TYR A 502 -37.85 11.99 -122.49
CA TYR A 502 -36.64 11.36 -123.03
C TYR A 502 -36.62 11.22 -124.55
N GLY A 503 -37.65 11.72 -125.26
CA GLY A 503 -37.70 11.72 -126.72
C GLY A 503 -37.79 10.33 -127.35
N LEU A 504 -38.48 9.40 -126.68
CA LEU A 504 -38.60 8.01 -127.09
C LEU A 504 -39.71 7.82 -128.15
N GLU A 505 -39.62 6.79 -128.99
CA GLU A 505 -40.71 6.46 -129.92
C GLU A 505 -41.90 5.85 -129.18
N LYS A 506 -43.13 6.13 -129.66
CA LYS A 506 -44.35 5.64 -129.03
C LYS A 506 -44.37 4.09 -129.04
N ASN A 507 -44.60 3.47 -127.89
CA ASN A 507 -44.58 2.02 -127.65
C ASN A 507 -43.19 1.34 -127.70
N SER A 508 -42.10 2.08 -127.39
CA SER A 508 -40.73 1.52 -127.37
C SER A 508 -40.28 0.93 -126.03
N ILE A 509 -41.00 1.19 -124.93
CA ILE A 509 -40.64 0.70 -123.58
C ILE A 509 -41.41 -0.60 -123.30
N ASP A 510 -40.68 -1.70 -123.14
CA ASP A 510 -41.23 -3.03 -122.85
C ASP A 510 -40.93 -3.51 -121.43
N ILE A 511 -39.82 -3.06 -120.82
CA ILE A 511 -39.36 -3.51 -119.51
C ILE A 511 -39.04 -2.30 -118.62
N LEU A 512 -39.48 -2.37 -117.36
CA LEU A 512 -39.14 -1.41 -116.31
C LEU A 512 -38.35 -2.12 -115.21
N GLU A 513 -37.18 -1.58 -114.86
CA GLU A 513 -36.36 -2.03 -113.74
C GLU A 513 -36.12 -0.86 -112.80
N ALA A 514 -36.44 -1.01 -111.51
CA ALA A 514 -36.13 0.02 -110.51
C ALA A 514 -34.97 -0.43 -109.62
N LYS A 515 -34.08 0.50 -109.28
CA LYS A 515 -33.02 0.32 -108.28
C LYS A 515 -33.18 1.36 -107.19
N ILE A 516 -33.12 0.92 -105.94
CA ILE A 516 -33.28 1.80 -104.78
C ILE A 516 -31.96 1.85 -104.02
N LYS A 517 -31.49 3.06 -103.74
CA LYS A 517 -30.30 3.35 -102.94
C LYS A 517 -30.69 4.27 -101.79
N TRP A 518 -30.26 3.96 -100.56
CA TRP A 518 -30.69 4.68 -99.34
C TRP A 518 -29.55 5.05 -98.40
#